data_AF-A0A558DQC3-F1
#
_entry.id   AF-A0A558DQC3-F1
#
_cell.length_a   1.000
_cell.length_b   1.000
_cell.length_c   1.000
_cell.angle_alpha   90.00
_cell.angle_beta   90.00
_cell.angle_gamma   90.00
#
_symmetry.space_group_name_H-M   'P 1'
#
loop_
_entity.id
_entity.type
_entity.pdbx_description
1 polymer ?
#
loop_
_entity_poly.entity_id
_entity_poly.type
_entity_poly.pdbx_seq_one_letter_code
_entity_poly.pdbx_strand_id
1 'polypeptide(L)'
;MRFLRYLLMASAFYSAQASAECLTRGTGDMGIIIERAAGSVQVVDRSTHQALFRVEGLGDLSHASAVYSRDERYAYVFGRDGGLTKVDILCGKITHRVVQGGNSIGGAISQDGSLIAVSNYEPGGVKIFSSQDLTLVADIPATAVNSEKRAKTVGLVDAPDQRFVFSLYDTGETWVVDMTDPAKPQIQKNLNVGKLPYDGLITRDGRYYIAGLFGQDGLALLDLWHPEKGTRLILQDYGKGEQKLPVYKMPHLEGWAMAGNRAFLPGVGHHQVLVVERGDWNPVGKISVHGQPVFVMARPDGRQIWVNFAFPDNDTIQVIDTESLKVIKTLKPGKGALHMEFAPRGEEVWISIRDKDEIQVYDTRSLELIHSLPVDKPSGIFFTSRAHTTGL
;
A
#
# COMPACT_ATOMS: atom_id res chain seq x y z
N MET A 1 40.50 -72.72 -15.37
CA MET A 1 40.56 -71.30 -15.77
C MET A 1 39.16 -70.82 -16.11
N ARG A 2 38.46 -70.15 -15.18
CA ARG A 2 37.16 -69.51 -15.43
C ARG A 2 37.32 -68.02 -15.09
N PHE A 3 37.29 -67.18 -16.11
CA PHE A 3 37.35 -65.72 -15.98
C PHE A 3 35.98 -65.18 -15.61
N LEU A 4 35.93 -64.44 -14.49
CA LEU A 4 34.77 -63.70 -14.01
C LEU A 4 34.79 -62.32 -14.67
N ARG A 5 33.80 -62.00 -15.52
CA ARG A 5 33.60 -60.65 -16.09
C ARG A 5 32.57 -59.92 -15.24
N TYR A 6 33.00 -58.87 -14.55
CA TYR A 6 32.12 -57.89 -13.91
C TYR A 6 31.57 -56.94 -14.99
N LEU A 7 30.25 -56.92 -15.17
CA LEU A 7 29.56 -55.84 -15.86
C LEU A 7 29.22 -54.75 -14.83
N LEU A 8 29.85 -53.58 -14.93
CA LEU A 8 29.38 -52.37 -14.26
C LEU A 8 28.15 -51.84 -15.01
N MET A 9 26.98 -51.89 -14.36
CA MET A 9 25.82 -51.08 -14.78
C MET A 9 26.05 -49.63 -14.31
N ALA A 10 26.29 -48.72 -15.24
CA ALA A 10 26.24 -47.30 -15.00
C ALA A 10 24.77 -46.86 -14.97
N SER A 11 24.21 -46.64 -13.78
CA SER A 11 22.91 -46.00 -13.58
C SER A 11 23.04 -44.50 -13.82
N ALA A 12 22.61 -44.03 -14.99
CA ALA A 12 22.48 -42.61 -15.29
C ALA A 12 21.30 -42.03 -14.48
N PHE A 13 21.62 -41.28 -13.42
CA PHE A 13 20.66 -40.42 -12.75
C PHE A 13 20.35 -39.24 -13.68
N TYR A 14 19.23 -39.29 -14.39
CA TYR A 14 18.64 -38.12 -15.00
C TYR A 14 18.06 -37.25 -13.89
N SER A 15 18.76 -36.18 -13.53
CA SER A 15 18.19 -35.08 -12.74
C SER A 15 17.19 -34.34 -13.64
N ALA A 16 15.90 -34.65 -13.49
CA ALA A 16 14.84 -33.80 -14.02
C ALA A 16 14.90 -32.47 -13.26
N GLN A 17 15.52 -31.46 -13.86
CA GLN A 17 15.26 -30.08 -13.46
C GLN A 17 13.79 -29.82 -13.77
N ALA A 18 12.94 -29.94 -12.76
CA ALA A 18 11.58 -29.43 -12.82
C ALA A 18 11.70 -27.90 -12.94
N SER A 19 11.69 -27.39 -14.17
CA SER A 19 11.34 -25.98 -14.38
C SER A 19 9.93 -25.84 -13.82
N ALA A 20 9.77 -25.06 -12.74
CA ALA A 20 8.45 -24.74 -12.24
C ALA A 20 7.65 -24.13 -13.40
N GLU A 21 6.68 -24.88 -13.92
CA GLU A 21 5.82 -24.42 -14.99
C GLU A 21 4.92 -23.31 -14.44
N CYS A 22 4.75 -22.24 -15.21
CA CYS A 22 3.84 -21.16 -14.83
C CYS A 22 2.41 -21.70 -14.76
N LEU A 23 1.62 -21.21 -13.80
CA LEU A 23 0.22 -21.56 -13.68
C LEU A 23 -0.56 -21.09 -14.91
N THR A 24 -1.46 -21.94 -15.41
CA THR A 24 -2.44 -21.58 -16.44
C THR A 24 -3.79 -21.35 -15.76
N ARG A 25 -4.01 -20.14 -15.25
CA ARG A 25 -5.22 -19.74 -14.51
C ARG A 25 -5.50 -18.24 -14.67
N GLY A 26 -6.67 -17.79 -14.23
CA GLY A 26 -6.94 -16.37 -14.02
C GLY A 26 -6.24 -15.83 -12.77
N THR A 27 -6.04 -14.52 -12.73
CA THR A 27 -5.31 -13.78 -11.68
C THR A 27 -6.20 -12.97 -10.75
N GLY A 28 -7.51 -12.86 -11.01
CA GLY A 28 -8.41 -11.98 -10.25
C GLY A 28 -8.70 -12.42 -8.81
N ASP A 29 -8.32 -13.64 -8.44
CA ASP A 29 -8.34 -14.15 -7.07
C ASP A 29 -6.93 -14.31 -6.49
N MET A 30 -5.91 -13.77 -7.15
CA MET A 30 -4.53 -13.83 -6.66
C MET A 30 -4.16 -12.61 -5.84
N GLY A 31 -3.08 -12.73 -5.08
CA GLY A 31 -2.47 -11.61 -4.37
C GLY A 31 -1.05 -11.92 -3.95
N ILE A 32 -0.42 -10.95 -3.31
CA ILE A 32 0.87 -11.10 -2.67
C ILE A 32 0.79 -10.69 -1.19
N ILE A 33 1.63 -11.33 -0.40
CA ILE A 33 1.82 -11.04 1.01
C ILE A 33 3.31 -10.76 1.24
N ILE A 34 3.61 -9.61 1.82
CA ILE A 34 4.98 -9.20 2.12
C ILE A 34 5.51 -9.93 3.34
N GLU A 35 6.65 -10.61 3.20
CA GLU A 35 7.40 -11.22 4.31
C GLU A 35 8.57 -10.30 4.67
N ARG A 36 8.36 -9.47 5.70
CA ARG A 36 9.25 -8.32 5.98
C ARG A 36 10.67 -8.69 6.36
N ALA A 37 10.85 -9.84 7.01
CA ALA A 37 12.14 -10.27 7.55
C ALA A 37 12.99 -11.01 6.52
N ALA A 38 12.35 -11.71 5.58
CA ALA A 38 13.02 -12.59 4.62
C ALA A 38 13.36 -11.91 3.29
N GLY A 39 12.83 -10.70 3.03
CA GLY A 39 13.00 -10.07 1.72
C GLY A 39 12.33 -10.89 0.61
N SER A 40 11.21 -11.53 0.95
CA SER A 40 10.40 -12.38 0.08
C SER A 40 8.94 -11.94 0.06
N VAL A 41 8.22 -12.41 -0.94
CA VAL A 41 6.76 -12.30 -1.00
C VAL A 41 6.15 -13.67 -1.20
N GLN A 42 5.01 -13.91 -0.56
CA GLN A 42 4.20 -15.09 -0.80
C GLN A 42 3.08 -14.75 -1.78
N VAL A 43 3.04 -15.43 -2.92
CA VAL A 43 1.92 -15.36 -3.87
C VAL A 43 0.83 -16.29 -3.36
N VAL A 44 -0.40 -15.80 -3.28
CA VAL A 44 -1.54 -16.52 -2.71
C VAL A 44 -2.72 -16.59 -3.66
N ASP A 45 -3.51 -17.64 -3.51
CA ASP A 45 -4.87 -17.80 -4.04
C ASP A 45 -5.85 -17.48 -2.92
N ARG A 46 -6.64 -16.44 -3.14
CA ARG A 46 -7.65 -15.98 -2.20
C ARG A 46 -8.83 -16.95 -2.11
N SER A 47 -9.31 -17.44 -3.24
CA SER A 47 -10.51 -18.30 -3.31
C SER A 47 -10.33 -19.66 -2.65
N THR A 48 -9.12 -20.20 -2.63
CA THR A 48 -8.81 -21.45 -1.93
C THR A 48 -8.02 -21.27 -0.64
N HIS A 49 -7.69 -20.04 -0.26
CA HIS A 49 -6.81 -19.69 0.88
C HIS A 49 -5.44 -20.38 0.84
N GLN A 50 -4.83 -20.52 -0.34
CA GLN A 50 -3.57 -21.27 -0.50
C GLN A 50 -2.39 -20.36 -0.83
N ALA A 51 -1.21 -20.68 -0.28
CA ALA A 51 0.04 -20.19 -0.80
C ALA A 51 0.42 -20.95 -2.09
N LEU A 52 0.75 -20.21 -3.14
CA LEU A 52 1.12 -20.76 -4.44
C LEU A 52 2.64 -20.78 -4.63
N PHE A 53 3.28 -19.64 -4.38
CA PHE A 53 4.72 -19.46 -4.55
C PHE A 53 5.30 -18.62 -3.42
N ARG A 54 6.58 -18.86 -3.09
CA ARG A 54 7.40 -17.91 -2.34
C ARG A 54 8.45 -17.36 -3.30
N VAL A 55 8.48 -16.05 -3.48
CA VAL A 55 9.42 -15.36 -4.37
C VAL A 55 10.42 -14.63 -3.49
N GLU A 56 11.70 -14.99 -3.59
CA GLU A 56 12.79 -14.44 -2.78
C GLU A 56 13.65 -13.46 -3.60
N GLY A 57 14.57 -12.75 -2.91
CA GLY A 57 15.52 -11.85 -3.57
C GLY A 57 14.98 -10.44 -3.83
N LEU A 58 13.97 -9.99 -3.08
CA LEU A 58 13.39 -8.65 -3.18
C LEU A 58 14.11 -7.60 -2.32
N GLY A 59 15.16 -7.98 -1.59
CA GLY A 59 15.95 -7.06 -0.77
C GLY A 59 15.27 -6.65 0.53
N ASP A 60 15.41 -5.39 0.95
CA ASP A 60 14.84 -4.92 2.22
C ASP A 60 13.34 -4.60 2.08
N LEU A 61 12.51 -5.53 2.54
CA LEU A 61 11.04 -5.37 2.65
C LEU A 61 10.57 -5.02 4.06
N SER A 62 11.46 -4.50 4.92
CA SER A 62 11.08 -4.00 6.24
C SER A 62 10.08 -2.84 6.16
N HIS A 63 9.95 -2.19 5.00
CA HIS A 63 8.80 -1.39 4.60
C HIS A 63 8.60 -1.62 3.10
N ALA A 64 7.39 -2.00 2.69
CA ALA A 64 7.10 -2.22 1.28
C ALA A 64 5.63 -1.99 0.96
N SER A 65 5.37 -1.51 -0.25
CA SER A 65 4.06 -1.45 -0.87
C SER A 65 4.10 -2.15 -2.23
N ALA A 66 2.93 -2.39 -2.83
CA ALA A 66 2.86 -2.97 -4.15
C ALA A 66 1.64 -2.49 -4.92
N VAL A 67 1.80 -2.37 -6.24
CA VAL A 67 0.72 -2.17 -7.21
C VAL A 67 0.75 -3.28 -8.26
N TYR A 68 -0.28 -3.39 -9.08
CA TYR A 68 -0.40 -4.44 -10.08
C TYR A 68 -0.48 -3.89 -11.51
N SER A 69 0.03 -4.65 -12.48
CA SER A 69 -0.25 -4.39 -13.88
C SER A 69 -1.75 -4.50 -14.14
N ARG A 70 -2.24 -3.75 -15.14
CA ARG A 70 -3.66 -3.70 -15.52
C ARG A 70 -4.28 -5.05 -15.92
N ASP A 71 -3.46 -6.04 -16.24
CA ASP A 71 -3.87 -7.41 -16.55
C ASP A 71 -3.74 -8.35 -15.34
N GLU A 72 -3.49 -7.79 -14.15
CA GLU A 72 -3.35 -8.46 -12.85
C GLU A 72 -2.19 -9.48 -12.76
N ARG A 73 -1.36 -9.61 -13.79
CA ARG A 73 -0.29 -10.62 -13.84
C ARG A 73 0.99 -10.24 -13.12
N TYR A 74 1.34 -8.96 -13.11
CA TYR A 74 2.61 -8.50 -12.57
C TYR A 74 2.38 -7.65 -11.33
N ALA A 75 3.03 -8.03 -10.23
CA ALA A 75 3.13 -7.16 -9.06
C ALA A 75 4.40 -6.32 -9.17
N TYR A 76 4.28 -5.02 -8.93
CA TYR A 76 5.39 -4.08 -8.79
C TYR A 76 5.58 -3.79 -7.30
N VAL A 77 6.63 -4.36 -6.71
CA VAL A 77 6.94 -4.23 -5.29
C VAL A 77 7.99 -3.14 -5.08
N PHE A 78 7.68 -2.19 -4.20
CA PHE A 78 8.56 -1.08 -3.83
C PHE A 78 9.19 -1.38 -2.46
N GLY A 79 10.49 -1.66 -2.44
CA GLY A 79 11.25 -1.99 -1.23
C GLY A 79 11.88 -0.77 -0.58
N ARG A 80 12.14 -0.86 0.74
CA ARG A 80 12.76 0.20 1.53
C ARG A 80 14.18 0.53 1.07
N ASP A 81 14.88 -0.45 0.49
CA ASP A 81 16.20 -0.28 -0.11
C ASP A 81 16.19 0.51 -1.44
N GLY A 82 15.04 1.07 -1.84
CA GLY A 82 14.89 1.76 -3.11
C GLY A 82 14.71 0.83 -4.30
N GLY A 83 14.53 -0.48 -4.05
CA GLY A 83 14.24 -1.49 -5.06
C GLY A 83 12.83 -1.37 -5.65
N LEU A 84 12.74 -1.37 -6.97
CA LEU A 84 11.51 -1.62 -7.72
C LEU A 84 11.60 -3.01 -8.36
N THR A 85 10.72 -3.92 -7.95
CA THR A 85 10.74 -5.32 -8.41
C THR A 85 9.47 -5.67 -9.15
N LYS A 86 9.59 -6.18 -10.38
CA LYS A 86 8.47 -6.73 -11.16
C LYS A 86 8.42 -8.24 -11.01
N VAL A 87 7.39 -8.73 -10.34
CA VAL A 87 7.15 -10.16 -10.06
C VAL A 87 6.06 -10.69 -10.99
N ASP A 88 6.33 -11.77 -11.73
CA ASP A 88 5.32 -12.52 -12.48
C ASP A 88 4.64 -13.51 -11.54
N ILE A 89 3.40 -13.21 -11.12
CA ILE A 89 2.72 -13.98 -10.07
C ILE A 89 2.20 -15.33 -10.57
N LEU A 90 2.05 -15.52 -11.89
CA LEU A 90 1.71 -16.82 -12.47
C LEU A 90 2.90 -17.77 -12.50
N CYS A 91 4.12 -17.22 -12.55
CA CYS A 91 5.35 -17.99 -12.63
C CYS A 91 6.14 -18.02 -11.32
N GLY A 92 5.72 -17.27 -10.29
CA GLY A 92 6.41 -17.19 -9.00
C GLY A 92 7.85 -16.69 -9.12
N LYS A 93 8.14 -15.72 -10.01
CA LYS A 93 9.52 -15.27 -10.26
C LYS A 93 9.65 -13.77 -10.47
N ILE A 94 10.79 -13.23 -10.08
CA ILE A 94 11.21 -11.88 -10.44
C ILE A 94 11.56 -11.88 -11.94
N THR A 95 10.98 -10.95 -12.69
CA THR A 95 11.31 -10.73 -14.11
C THR A 95 12.29 -9.59 -14.29
N HIS A 96 12.13 -8.52 -13.48
CA HIS A 96 12.97 -7.34 -13.51
C HIS A 96 13.12 -6.80 -12.09
N ARG A 97 14.28 -6.24 -11.80
CA ARG A 97 14.53 -5.50 -10.57
C ARG A 97 15.52 -4.38 -10.84
N VAL A 98 15.21 -3.18 -10.37
CA VAL A 98 16.12 -2.02 -10.40
C VAL A 98 16.22 -1.43 -9.00
N VAL A 99 17.42 -1.04 -8.58
CA VAL A 99 17.64 -0.29 -7.32
C VAL A 99 17.93 1.14 -7.73
N GLN A 100 17.00 2.05 -7.46
CA GLN A 100 16.96 3.37 -8.11
C GLN A 100 17.16 4.56 -7.17
N GLY A 101 17.22 4.31 -5.87
CA GLY A 101 17.45 5.31 -4.83
C GLY A 101 17.90 4.65 -3.53
N GLY A 102 18.25 5.43 -2.52
CA GLY A 102 18.69 4.89 -1.22
C GLY A 102 17.53 4.43 -0.32
N ASN A 103 16.41 5.16 -0.36
CA ASN A 103 15.21 4.82 0.39
C ASN A 103 13.96 5.25 -0.38
N SER A 104 13.09 4.27 -0.65
CA SER A 104 11.77 4.44 -1.27
C SER A 104 10.70 3.90 -0.32
N ILE A 105 9.56 4.57 -0.29
CA ILE A 105 8.45 4.23 0.61
C ILE A 105 7.09 4.13 -0.10
N GLY A 106 7.06 4.35 -1.42
CA GLY A 106 5.78 4.37 -2.14
C GLY A 106 5.99 4.47 -3.64
N GLY A 107 5.06 3.88 -4.37
CA GLY A 107 5.01 3.92 -5.81
C GLY A 107 3.59 3.71 -6.32
N ALA A 108 3.37 4.10 -7.57
CA ALA A 108 2.08 4.08 -8.22
C ALA A 108 2.23 3.63 -9.67
N ILE A 109 1.15 3.08 -10.24
CA ILE A 109 1.08 2.71 -11.66
C ILE A 109 0.15 3.68 -12.39
N SER A 110 0.53 4.11 -13.60
CA SER A 110 -0.27 5.05 -14.37
C SER A 110 -1.64 4.49 -14.77
N GLN A 111 -2.58 5.38 -15.09
CA GLN A 111 -3.95 5.03 -15.47
C GLN A 111 -4.03 4.01 -16.64
N ASP A 112 -3.14 4.13 -17.63
CA ASP A 112 -3.05 3.20 -18.75
C ASP A 112 -2.20 1.94 -18.46
N GLY A 113 -1.58 1.86 -17.28
CA GLY A 113 -0.70 0.77 -16.86
C GLY A 113 0.70 0.77 -17.47
N SER A 114 1.08 1.78 -18.25
CA SER A 114 2.36 1.81 -18.99
C SER A 114 3.55 2.32 -18.17
N LEU A 115 3.32 3.06 -17.09
CA LEU A 115 4.35 3.72 -16.30
C LEU A 115 4.26 3.34 -14.81
N ILE A 116 5.41 3.25 -14.15
CA ILE A 116 5.55 3.05 -12.71
C ILE A 116 6.31 4.24 -12.12
N ALA A 117 5.67 5.02 -11.26
CA ALA A 117 6.30 6.09 -10.52
C ALA A 117 6.78 5.61 -9.15
N VAL A 118 7.96 6.05 -8.72
CA VAL A 118 8.59 5.68 -7.44
C VAL A 118 9.04 6.93 -6.72
N SER A 119 8.58 7.10 -5.47
CA SER A 119 9.04 8.16 -4.57
C SER A 119 10.41 7.84 -3.98
N ASN A 120 11.25 8.87 -3.86
CA ASN A 120 12.60 8.73 -3.32
C ASN A 120 12.89 9.76 -2.25
N TYR A 121 13.54 9.30 -1.18
CA TYR A 121 14.12 10.17 -0.16
C TYR A 121 15.54 10.62 -0.52
N GLU A 122 16.27 9.78 -1.25
CA GLU A 122 17.63 10.05 -1.69
C GLU A 122 17.78 9.58 -3.15
N PRO A 123 18.05 10.49 -4.11
CA PRO A 123 18.42 11.91 -3.96
C PRO A 123 17.26 12.89 -3.67
N GLY A 124 16.01 12.42 -3.56
CA GLY A 124 14.82 13.25 -3.35
C GLY A 124 14.12 13.61 -4.65
N GLY A 125 12.93 13.06 -4.88
CA GLY A 125 12.17 13.22 -6.11
C GLY A 125 11.37 11.99 -6.50
N VAL A 126 10.79 12.01 -7.70
CA VAL A 126 10.07 10.87 -8.28
C VAL A 126 10.79 10.39 -9.53
N LYS A 127 11.05 9.09 -9.61
CA LYS A 127 11.53 8.44 -10.84
C LYS A 127 10.38 7.66 -11.46
N ILE A 128 10.26 7.73 -12.78
CA ILE A 128 9.20 7.07 -13.54
C ILE A 128 9.84 6.08 -14.51
N PHE A 129 9.32 4.86 -14.51
CA PHE A 129 9.83 3.73 -15.28
C PHE A 129 8.78 3.18 -16.22
N SER A 130 9.21 2.57 -17.31
CA SER A 130 8.36 1.69 -18.12
C SER A 130 7.90 0.50 -17.28
N SER A 131 6.61 0.21 -17.28
CA SER A 131 6.08 -0.97 -16.57
C SER A 131 6.50 -2.29 -17.25
N GLN A 132 6.89 -2.25 -18.53
CA GLN A 132 7.27 -3.45 -19.28
C GLN A 132 8.60 -4.03 -18.82
N ASP A 133 9.64 -3.20 -18.73
CA ASP A 133 11.04 -3.60 -18.56
C ASP A 133 11.79 -2.82 -17.48
N LEU A 134 11.11 -1.92 -16.76
CA LEU A 134 11.67 -1.04 -15.73
C LEU A 134 12.77 -0.10 -16.24
N THR A 135 12.78 0.23 -17.53
CA THR A 135 13.64 1.29 -18.07
C THR A 135 13.21 2.66 -17.55
N LEU A 136 14.17 3.52 -17.19
CA LEU A 136 13.88 4.87 -16.70
C LEU A 136 13.35 5.74 -17.84
N VAL A 137 12.15 6.31 -17.63
CA VAL A 137 11.45 7.19 -18.58
C VAL A 137 11.61 8.66 -18.20
N ALA A 138 11.47 8.98 -16.91
CA ALA A 138 11.63 10.35 -16.42
C ALA A 138 12.25 10.38 -15.01
N ASP A 139 13.04 11.42 -14.74
CA ASP A 139 13.62 11.70 -13.42
C ASP A 139 13.18 13.11 -13.00
N ILE A 140 12.32 13.18 -11.98
CA ILE A 140 11.68 14.43 -11.53
C ILE A 140 12.30 14.83 -10.19
N PRO A 141 13.35 15.66 -10.19
CA PRO A 141 14.00 16.07 -8.95
C PRO A 141 13.08 16.98 -8.13
N ALA A 142 12.96 16.70 -6.83
CA ALA A 142 12.22 17.55 -5.90
C ALA A 142 12.95 18.89 -5.68
N THR A 143 12.25 19.85 -5.06
CA THR A 143 12.83 21.13 -4.65
C THR A 143 14.07 20.93 -3.78
N ALA A 144 15.12 21.71 -4.04
CA ALA A 144 16.33 21.68 -3.23
C ALA A 144 16.04 22.26 -1.84
N VAL A 145 16.41 21.53 -0.79
CA VAL A 145 16.35 21.99 0.61
C VAL A 145 17.63 22.75 0.96
N ASN A 146 18.77 22.30 0.42
CA ASN A 146 20.06 22.99 0.49
C ASN A 146 20.93 22.54 -0.70
N SER A 147 22.23 22.86 -0.68
CA SER A 147 23.17 22.52 -1.75
C SER A 147 23.36 21.02 -1.99
N GLU A 148 23.04 20.18 -1.00
CA GLU A 148 23.33 18.74 -1.01
C GLU A 148 22.07 17.87 -1.04
N LYS A 149 20.92 18.40 -0.61
CA LYS A 149 19.69 17.63 -0.39
C LYS A 149 18.49 18.23 -1.10
N ARG A 150 17.65 17.35 -1.63
CA ARG A 150 16.30 17.68 -2.11
C ARG A 150 15.25 17.18 -1.14
N ALA A 151 14.06 17.75 -1.25
CA ALA A 151 12.94 17.36 -0.41
C ALA A 151 12.57 15.90 -0.66
N LYS A 152 12.16 15.20 0.40
CA LYS A 152 11.62 13.84 0.30
C LYS A 152 10.23 13.90 -0.32
N THR A 153 9.90 12.93 -1.17
CA THR A 153 8.55 12.78 -1.72
C THR A 153 7.76 11.77 -0.90
N VAL A 154 6.50 12.10 -0.62
CA VAL A 154 5.55 11.28 0.16
C VAL A 154 4.17 11.33 -0.49
N GLY A 155 3.30 10.37 -0.17
CA GLY A 155 1.92 10.36 -0.66
C GLY A 155 1.81 10.26 -2.19
N LEU A 156 2.73 9.54 -2.83
CA LEU A 156 2.68 9.36 -4.28
C LEU A 156 1.52 8.44 -4.67
N VAL A 157 0.64 8.95 -5.52
CA VAL A 157 -0.52 8.25 -6.06
C VAL A 157 -0.66 8.52 -7.56
N ASP A 158 -1.27 7.60 -8.29
CA ASP A 158 -1.79 7.85 -9.63
C ASP A 158 -3.10 8.64 -9.57
N ALA A 159 -3.40 9.33 -10.66
CA ALA A 159 -4.60 10.14 -10.82
C ALA A 159 -5.14 10.02 -12.26
N PRO A 160 -6.43 10.29 -12.47
CA PRO A 160 -7.02 10.29 -13.82
C PRO A 160 -6.30 11.24 -14.77
N ASP A 161 -6.44 10.98 -16.07
CA ASP A 161 -5.80 11.72 -17.17
C ASP A 161 -4.28 11.55 -17.18
N GLN A 162 -3.81 10.32 -16.93
CA GLN A 162 -2.40 9.94 -16.96
C GLN A 162 -1.52 10.81 -16.05
N ARG A 163 -1.99 11.10 -14.83
CA ARG A 163 -1.29 11.96 -13.87
C ARG A 163 -0.74 11.16 -12.69
N PHE A 164 0.31 11.71 -12.07
CA PHE A 164 0.75 11.36 -10.73
C PHE A 164 0.68 12.57 -9.82
N VAL A 165 0.38 12.35 -8.54
CA VAL A 165 0.32 13.40 -7.52
C VAL A 165 1.14 12.97 -6.33
N PHE A 166 1.92 13.88 -5.76
CA PHE A 166 2.73 13.62 -4.55
C PHE A 166 3.03 14.90 -3.80
N SER A 167 3.40 14.78 -2.53
CA SER A 167 3.81 15.91 -1.68
C SER A 167 5.30 15.89 -1.37
N LEU A 168 5.87 17.08 -1.11
CA LEU A 168 7.26 17.26 -0.68
C LEU A 168 7.28 17.56 0.81
N TYR A 169 7.83 16.63 1.59
CA TYR A 169 7.86 16.68 3.05
C TYR A 169 8.54 17.95 3.57
N ASP A 170 9.76 18.22 3.11
CA ASP A 170 10.60 19.27 3.69
C ASP A 170 10.14 20.69 3.30
N THR A 171 9.56 20.85 2.11
CA THR A 171 9.21 22.16 1.53
C THR A 171 7.73 22.50 1.55
N GLY A 172 6.85 21.55 1.90
CA GLY A 172 5.42 21.83 2.05
C GLY A 172 4.68 22.05 0.73
N GLU A 173 5.06 21.30 -0.31
CA GLU A 173 4.52 21.41 -1.66
C GLU A 173 3.72 20.16 -2.05
N THR A 174 2.83 20.28 -3.04
CA THR A 174 2.18 19.15 -3.73
C THR A 174 2.30 19.36 -5.22
N TRP A 175 2.84 18.37 -5.92
CA TRP A 175 3.05 18.43 -7.36
C TRP A 175 2.07 17.51 -8.07
N VAL A 176 1.53 17.99 -9.18
CA VAL A 176 0.75 17.19 -10.13
C VAL A 176 1.60 17.07 -11.39
N VAL A 177 1.88 15.85 -11.81
CA VAL A 177 2.70 15.54 -12.98
C VAL A 177 1.84 14.86 -14.02
N ASP A 178 1.64 15.53 -15.15
CA ASP A 178 0.98 14.96 -16.33
C ASP A 178 2.00 14.22 -17.19
N MET A 179 1.71 12.94 -17.42
CA MET A 179 2.53 11.99 -18.16
C MET A 179 1.89 11.56 -19.49
N THR A 180 0.97 12.36 -20.04
CA THR A 180 0.38 12.12 -21.37
C THR A 180 1.44 12.10 -22.47
N ASP A 181 2.46 12.97 -22.36
CA ASP A 181 3.72 12.89 -23.13
C ASP A 181 4.88 12.60 -22.17
N PRO A 182 5.26 11.31 -22.00
CA PRO A 182 6.33 10.93 -21.07
C PRO A 182 7.70 11.53 -21.41
N ALA A 183 7.93 11.94 -22.66
CA ALA A 183 9.16 12.60 -23.06
C ALA A 183 9.21 14.07 -22.61
N LYS A 184 8.05 14.67 -22.28
CA LYS A 184 7.92 16.05 -21.81
C LYS A 184 6.88 16.17 -20.68
N PRO A 185 7.16 15.61 -19.49
CA PRO A 185 6.25 15.69 -18.35
C PRO A 185 5.87 17.14 -18.04
N GLN A 186 4.58 17.42 -17.90
CA GLN A 186 4.11 18.75 -17.46
C GLN A 186 3.92 18.74 -15.95
N ILE A 187 4.58 19.67 -15.25
CA ILE A 187 4.61 19.69 -13.79
C ILE A 187 3.91 20.95 -13.28
N GLN A 188 2.79 20.76 -12.58
CA GLN A 188 2.13 21.81 -11.82
C GLN A 188 2.54 21.74 -10.36
N LYS A 189 3.07 22.83 -9.82
CA LYS A 189 3.56 22.93 -8.44
C LYS A 189 2.60 23.75 -7.59
N ASN A 190 2.09 23.15 -6.51
CA ASN A 190 1.33 23.83 -5.47
C ASN A 190 2.25 24.06 -4.27
N LEU A 191 2.68 25.30 -4.04
CA LEU A 191 3.82 25.60 -3.16
C LEU A 191 3.46 25.78 -1.67
N ASN A 192 2.19 25.99 -1.34
CA ASN A 192 1.75 26.38 0.01
C ASN A 192 0.71 25.39 0.56
N VAL A 193 1.08 24.12 0.62
CA VAL A 193 0.18 23.02 1.03
C VAL A 193 0.04 22.95 2.54
N GLY A 194 1.10 23.27 3.26
CA GLY A 194 1.16 23.22 4.71
C GLY A 194 2.49 22.65 5.19
N LYS A 195 2.72 22.69 6.50
CA LYS A 195 4.00 22.28 7.09
C LYS A 195 4.12 20.76 7.19
N LEU A 196 5.23 20.23 6.68
CA LEU A 196 5.62 18.81 6.77
C LEU A 196 4.48 17.85 6.37
N PRO A 197 3.99 17.88 5.11
CA PRO A 197 3.09 16.84 4.64
C PRO A 197 3.78 15.49 4.77
N TYR A 198 3.18 14.51 5.45
CA TYR A 198 3.86 13.26 5.81
C TYR A 198 3.36 12.04 5.03
N ASP A 199 2.16 12.13 4.47
CA ASP A 199 1.52 11.10 3.68
C ASP A 199 0.42 11.74 2.79
N GLY A 200 -0.10 10.99 1.83
CA GLY A 200 -1.12 11.46 0.88
C GLY A 200 -2.05 10.34 0.43
N LEU A 201 -3.28 10.70 0.08
CA LEU A 201 -4.24 9.79 -0.57
C LEU A 201 -4.95 10.51 -1.72
N ILE A 202 -5.54 9.74 -2.62
CA ILE A 202 -6.54 10.22 -3.59
C ILE A 202 -7.90 9.61 -3.26
N THR A 203 -8.98 10.39 -3.42
CA THR A 203 -10.33 9.87 -3.28
C THR A 203 -10.61 8.84 -4.38
N ARG A 204 -11.47 7.85 -4.10
CA ARG A 204 -11.79 6.75 -5.03
C ARG A 204 -12.34 7.20 -6.39
N ASP A 205 -12.93 8.40 -6.47
CA ASP A 205 -13.40 9.02 -7.71
C ASP A 205 -12.28 9.75 -8.48
N GLY A 206 -11.05 9.73 -7.98
CA GLY A 206 -9.88 10.36 -8.57
C GLY A 206 -9.88 11.88 -8.48
N ARG A 207 -10.79 12.50 -7.72
CA ARG A 207 -10.97 13.96 -7.74
C ARG A 207 -10.09 14.70 -6.74
N TYR A 208 -10.06 14.27 -5.48
CA TYR A 208 -9.38 15.02 -4.43
C TYR A 208 -8.12 14.30 -4.00
N TYR A 209 -7.00 15.01 -4.05
CA TYR A 209 -5.78 14.59 -3.37
C TYR A 209 -5.74 15.24 -1.98
N ILE A 210 -5.43 14.46 -0.95
CA ILE A 210 -5.44 14.92 0.44
C ILE A 210 -4.11 14.56 1.09
N ALA A 211 -3.37 15.57 1.53
CA ALA A 211 -2.11 15.41 2.25
C ALA A 211 -2.30 15.66 3.75
N GLY A 212 -1.80 14.73 4.56
CA GLY A 212 -1.78 14.85 6.01
C GLY A 212 -0.62 15.72 6.46
N LEU A 213 -0.88 16.70 7.33
CA LEU A 213 0.13 17.66 7.77
C LEU A 213 0.66 17.27 9.15
N PHE A 214 1.98 17.05 9.24
CA PHE A 214 2.64 16.72 10.50
C PHE A 214 3.12 17.97 11.23
N GLY A 215 3.49 19.00 10.47
CA GLY A 215 4.04 20.24 10.99
C GLY A 215 2.98 21.20 11.53
N GLN A 216 1.71 20.98 11.21
CA GLN A 216 0.57 21.80 11.63
C GLN A 216 -0.69 20.94 11.73
N ASP A 217 -1.71 21.45 12.43
CA ASP A 217 -3.02 20.81 12.49
C ASP A 217 -3.75 20.91 11.14
N GLY A 218 -4.58 19.92 10.86
CA GLY A 218 -5.39 19.86 9.64
C GLY A 218 -4.77 19.10 8.48
N LEU A 219 -5.50 19.08 7.38
CA LEU A 219 -5.19 18.31 6.18
C LEU A 219 -5.30 19.24 4.97
N ALA A 220 -4.40 19.09 4.01
CA ALA A 220 -4.43 19.88 2.79
C ALA A 220 -5.16 19.13 1.70
N LEU A 221 -6.20 19.74 1.13
CA LEU A 221 -6.98 19.18 0.03
C LEU A 221 -6.69 19.94 -1.26
N LEU A 222 -6.38 19.20 -2.32
CA LEU A 222 -6.24 19.66 -3.69
C LEU A 222 -7.39 19.09 -4.54
N ASP A 223 -8.14 19.95 -5.24
CA ASP A 223 -9.15 19.53 -6.23
C ASP A 223 -8.47 19.34 -7.58
N LEU A 224 -8.33 18.09 -8.05
CA LEU A 224 -7.62 17.74 -9.29
C LEU A 224 -8.41 18.12 -10.55
N TRP A 225 -9.68 18.52 -10.43
CA TRP A 225 -10.44 19.14 -11.51
C TRP A 225 -10.16 20.63 -11.65
N HIS A 226 -9.72 21.27 -10.57
CA HIS A 226 -9.38 22.69 -10.52
C HIS A 226 -8.03 22.91 -9.82
N PRO A 227 -6.95 22.24 -10.25
CA PRO A 227 -5.69 22.28 -9.53
C PRO A 227 -5.09 23.70 -9.53
N GLU A 228 -5.47 24.56 -10.47
CA GLU A 228 -5.10 25.98 -10.54
C GLU A 228 -5.56 26.79 -9.32
N LYS A 229 -6.59 26.32 -8.60
CA LYS A 229 -7.06 26.97 -7.37
C LYS A 229 -6.15 26.69 -6.17
N GLY A 230 -5.18 25.80 -6.33
CA GLY A 230 -4.28 25.40 -5.27
C GLY A 230 -4.96 24.58 -4.17
N THR A 231 -4.26 24.42 -3.06
CA THR A 231 -4.72 23.64 -1.91
C THR A 231 -5.52 24.49 -0.93
N ARG A 232 -6.50 23.88 -0.27
CA ARG A 232 -7.21 24.45 0.89
C ARG A 232 -7.06 23.56 2.11
N LEU A 233 -7.03 24.17 3.29
CA LEU A 233 -7.01 23.45 4.55
C LEU A 233 -8.42 22.95 4.89
N ILE A 234 -8.53 21.66 5.22
CA ILE A 234 -9.74 21.02 5.76
C ILE A 234 -9.42 20.44 7.14
N LEU A 235 -10.47 20.13 7.91
CA LEU A 235 -10.34 19.49 9.22
C LEU A 235 -9.30 20.18 10.12
N GLN A 236 -9.37 21.51 10.25
CA GLN A 236 -8.30 22.34 10.85
C GLN A 236 -7.93 21.98 12.30
N ASP A 237 -8.82 21.31 13.02
CA ASP A 237 -8.57 20.81 14.38
C ASP A 237 -8.06 19.35 14.41
N TYR A 238 -7.77 18.74 13.26
CA TYR A 238 -7.23 17.39 13.16
C TYR A 238 -5.79 17.35 13.67
N GLY A 239 -5.56 16.59 14.75
CA GLY A 239 -4.27 16.51 15.46
C GLY A 239 -4.05 17.62 16.52
N LYS A 240 -5.05 18.48 16.73
CA LYS A 240 -4.93 19.64 17.63
C LYS A 240 -4.85 19.25 19.10
N GLY A 241 -3.89 19.87 19.79
CA GLY A 241 -3.76 19.78 21.25
C GLY A 241 -3.00 18.55 21.76
N GLU A 242 -2.31 17.85 20.87
CA GLU A 242 -1.73 16.54 21.16
C GLU A 242 -0.21 16.55 21.28
N GLN A 243 0.31 15.55 22.00
CA GLN A 243 1.73 15.24 21.92
C GLN A 243 2.02 14.67 20.52
N LYS A 244 2.81 15.39 19.73
CA LYS A 244 3.23 14.92 18.40
C LYS A 244 3.89 13.55 18.52
N LEU A 245 3.21 12.53 18.03
CA LEU A 245 3.79 11.21 17.88
C LEU A 245 4.93 11.29 16.85
N PRO A 246 5.99 10.46 16.95
CA PRO A 246 6.95 10.34 15.85
C PRO A 246 6.22 10.03 14.53
N VAL A 247 6.71 10.54 13.40
CA VAL A 247 6.06 10.39 12.08
C VAL A 247 5.71 8.93 11.76
N TYR A 248 6.58 7.97 12.10
CA TYR A 248 6.34 6.54 11.87
C TYR A 248 5.21 5.92 12.73
N LYS A 249 4.67 6.67 13.69
CA LYS A 249 3.48 6.31 14.48
C LYS A 249 2.24 7.08 14.04
N MET A 250 2.37 7.96 13.04
CA MET A 250 1.21 8.63 12.45
C MET A 250 0.38 7.62 11.66
N PRO A 251 -0.96 7.78 11.62
CA PRO A 251 -1.79 6.89 10.83
C PRO A 251 -1.49 7.03 9.34
N HIS A 252 -1.54 5.92 8.60
CA HIS A 252 -1.42 5.95 7.15
C HIS A 252 -2.72 6.44 6.52
N LEU A 253 -2.59 7.35 5.54
CA LEU A 253 -3.74 7.97 4.89
C LEU A 253 -4.43 7.03 3.89
N GLU A 254 -3.71 6.08 3.30
CA GLU A 254 -4.29 4.98 2.51
C GLU A 254 -5.36 4.21 3.31
N GLY A 255 -5.25 4.23 4.65
CA GLY A 255 -6.20 3.63 5.58
C GLY A 255 -7.44 4.46 5.90
N TRP A 256 -7.92 5.35 5.02
CA TRP A 256 -9.20 6.04 5.22
C TRP A 256 -10.35 5.27 4.62
N ALA A 257 -11.36 5.01 5.44
CA ALA A 257 -12.55 4.30 5.02
C ALA A 257 -13.58 5.26 4.44
N MET A 258 -14.03 4.98 3.22
CA MET A 258 -15.12 5.68 2.56
C MET A 258 -16.37 4.79 2.58
N ALA A 259 -17.45 5.26 3.22
CA ALA A 259 -18.73 4.55 3.29
C ALA A 259 -19.89 5.52 3.12
N GLY A 260 -20.64 5.37 2.01
CA GLY A 260 -21.70 6.32 1.66
C GLY A 260 -21.15 7.74 1.54
N ASN A 261 -21.81 8.74 2.14
CA ASN A 261 -21.32 10.13 2.13
C ASN A 261 -20.26 10.44 3.20
N ARG A 262 -19.81 9.44 3.97
CA ARG A 262 -18.90 9.64 5.10
C ARG A 262 -17.51 9.08 4.83
N ALA A 263 -16.52 9.78 5.36
CA ALA A 263 -15.17 9.30 5.56
C ALA A 263 -14.95 8.97 7.04
N PHE A 264 -14.21 7.91 7.32
CA PHE A 264 -13.82 7.48 8.65
C PHE A 264 -12.30 7.50 8.71
N LEU A 265 -11.77 8.36 9.58
CA LEU A 265 -10.36 8.66 9.67
C LEU A 265 -9.82 8.23 11.03
N PRO A 266 -8.59 7.72 11.10
CA PRO A 266 -7.90 7.55 12.38
C PRO A 266 -7.76 8.92 13.04
N GLY A 267 -8.18 9.05 14.30
CA GLY A 267 -7.82 10.20 15.12
C GLY A 267 -6.33 10.13 15.39
N VAL A 268 -5.56 11.10 14.89
CA VAL A 268 -4.17 11.30 15.34
C VAL A 268 -4.22 11.54 16.85
N GLY A 269 -3.29 10.92 17.59
CA GLY A 269 -3.03 11.06 19.03
C GLY A 269 -4.20 10.72 19.96
N HIS A 270 -5.36 10.39 19.41
CA HIS A 270 -6.59 10.11 20.10
C HIS A 270 -7.02 8.67 19.86
N HIS A 271 -7.53 8.00 20.90
CA HIS A 271 -8.14 6.67 20.78
C HIS A 271 -9.56 6.77 20.21
N GLN A 272 -9.68 7.36 19.02
CA GLN A 272 -10.96 7.60 18.36
C GLN A 272 -10.85 7.48 16.83
N VAL A 273 -11.94 7.08 16.20
CA VAL A 273 -12.15 7.25 14.76
C VAL A 273 -13.00 8.50 14.54
N LEU A 274 -12.54 9.41 13.70
CA LEU A 274 -13.29 10.60 13.30
C LEU A 274 -14.23 10.26 12.15
N VAL A 275 -15.46 10.77 12.21
CA VAL A 275 -16.47 10.63 11.16
C VAL A 275 -16.66 11.99 10.50
N VAL A 276 -16.49 12.04 9.19
CA VAL A 276 -16.44 13.28 8.39
C VAL A 276 -17.41 13.17 7.21
N GLU A 277 -18.20 14.21 6.94
CA GLU A 277 -19.01 14.27 5.73
C GLU A 277 -18.13 14.67 4.53
N ARG A 278 -18.21 13.93 3.42
CA ARG A 278 -17.31 14.11 2.25
C ARG A 278 -17.60 15.36 1.43
N GLY A 279 -18.82 15.89 1.52
CA GLY A 279 -19.24 17.04 0.71
C GLY A 279 -18.46 18.32 1.07
N ASP A 280 -18.33 18.60 2.36
CA ASP A 280 -17.67 19.80 2.89
C ASP A 280 -16.44 19.51 3.76
N TRP A 281 -16.18 18.23 4.06
CA TRP A 281 -15.13 17.77 4.97
C TRP A 281 -15.34 18.21 6.41
N ASN A 282 -16.59 18.38 6.84
CA ASN A 282 -16.91 18.71 8.22
C ASN A 282 -16.93 17.46 9.12
N PRO A 283 -16.29 17.49 10.30
CA PRO A 283 -16.44 16.44 11.29
C PRO A 283 -17.88 16.41 11.82
N VAL A 284 -18.50 15.23 11.78
CA VAL A 284 -19.88 15.02 12.27
C VAL A 284 -19.97 14.03 13.43
N GLY A 285 -18.86 13.36 13.77
CA GLY A 285 -18.85 12.43 14.87
C GLY A 285 -17.46 11.96 15.24
N LYS A 286 -17.38 11.32 16.42
CA LYS A 286 -16.18 10.65 16.93
C LYS A 286 -16.62 9.34 17.56
N ILE A 287 -15.89 8.27 17.29
CA ILE A 287 -16.17 6.93 17.82
C ILE A 287 -14.98 6.54 18.68
N SER A 288 -15.18 6.38 19.98
CA SER A 288 -14.12 5.89 20.88
C SER A 288 -13.74 4.46 20.50
N VAL A 289 -12.44 4.20 20.38
CA VAL A 289 -11.87 2.90 20.02
C VAL A 289 -10.80 2.47 21.01
N HIS A 290 -10.28 1.26 20.84
CA HIS A 290 -9.42 0.60 21.82
C HIS A 290 -8.09 1.35 22.09
N GLY A 291 -7.40 1.77 21.03
CA GLY A 291 -6.08 2.39 21.08
C GLY A 291 -5.91 3.44 19.98
N GLN A 292 -4.68 3.90 19.73
CA GLN A 292 -4.34 4.73 18.57
C GLN A 292 -4.63 3.95 17.26
N PRO A 293 -5.65 4.34 16.47
CA PRO A 293 -5.92 3.65 15.20
C PRO A 293 -4.80 3.89 14.19
N VAL A 294 -4.44 2.86 13.41
CA VAL A 294 -3.45 2.95 12.33
C VAL A 294 -4.15 2.93 10.97
N PHE A 295 -4.83 1.83 10.65
CA PHE A 295 -5.70 1.70 9.48
C PHE A 295 -7.16 1.67 9.92
N VAL A 296 -8.00 2.40 9.19
CA VAL A 296 -9.46 2.46 9.36
C VAL A 296 -10.08 2.09 8.01
N MET A 297 -10.37 0.82 7.79
CA MET A 297 -10.73 0.30 6.46
C MET A 297 -12.22 0.00 6.34
N ALA A 298 -12.83 0.36 5.21
CA ALA A 298 -14.22 0.03 4.93
C ALA A 298 -14.29 -1.35 4.30
N ARG A 299 -15.21 -2.20 4.76
CA ARG A 299 -15.71 -3.30 3.92
C ARG A 299 -16.19 -2.71 2.59
N PRO A 300 -15.98 -3.36 1.43
CA PRO A 300 -16.31 -2.78 0.11
C PRO A 300 -17.73 -2.20 -0.04
N ASP A 301 -18.72 -2.77 0.64
CA ASP A 301 -20.10 -2.27 0.65
C ASP A 301 -20.35 -1.07 1.59
N GLY A 302 -19.36 -0.65 2.37
CA GLY A 302 -19.42 0.43 3.33
C GLY A 302 -20.24 0.14 4.59
N ARG A 303 -20.65 -1.11 4.86
CA ARG A 303 -21.52 -1.44 6.00
C ARG A 303 -20.78 -1.60 7.32
N GLN A 304 -19.47 -1.84 7.25
CA GLN A 304 -18.58 -2.05 8.39
C GLN A 304 -17.27 -1.29 8.18
N ILE A 305 -16.72 -0.78 9.28
CA ILE A 305 -15.36 -0.21 9.33
C ILE A 305 -14.52 -1.09 10.26
N TRP A 306 -13.35 -1.50 9.80
CA TRP A 306 -12.42 -2.35 10.53
C TRP A 306 -11.18 -1.54 10.91
N VAL A 307 -10.78 -1.62 12.17
CA VAL A 307 -9.76 -0.75 12.76
C VAL A 307 -8.71 -1.59 13.46
N ASN A 308 -7.45 -1.41 13.09
CA ASN A 308 -6.30 -1.92 13.85
C ASN A 308 -5.60 -0.79 14.61
N PHE A 309 -4.70 -1.15 15.52
CA PHE A 309 -4.10 -0.20 16.46
C PHE A 309 -2.59 -0.26 16.49
N ALA A 310 -1.97 0.87 16.88
CA ALA A 310 -0.55 0.96 17.11
C ALA A 310 -0.15 0.22 18.40
N PHE A 311 1.15 -0.06 18.55
CA PHE A 311 1.68 -0.56 19.83
C PHE A 311 1.38 0.44 20.98
N PRO A 312 0.97 -0.03 22.18
CA PRO A 312 0.97 -1.42 22.64
C PRO A 312 -0.29 -2.25 22.34
N ASP A 313 -1.33 -1.63 21.75
CA ASP A 313 -2.66 -2.24 21.56
C ASP A 313 -2.81 -2.99 20.22
N ASN A 314 -1.69 -3.31 19.57
CA ASN A 314 -1.62 -3.91 18.24
C ASN A 314 -1.98 -5.41 18.20
N ASP A 315 -2.67 -5.91 19.22
CA ASP A 315 -3.21 -7.27 19.31
C ASP A 315 -4.71 -7.35 19.00
N THR A 316 -5.32 -6.21 18.65
CA THR A 316 -6.77 -6.02 18.58
C THR A 316 -7.21 -5.49 17.23
N ILE A 317 -8.38 -5.95 16.79
CA ILE A 317 -9.14 -5.35 15.68
C ILE A 317 -10.54 -5.01 16.18
N GLN A 318 -11.04 -3.81 15.89
CA GLN A 318 -12.43 -3.44 16.16
C GLN A 318 -13.23 -3.31 14.87
N VAL A 319 -14.48 -3.78 14.92
CA VAL A 319 -15.45 -3.64 13.84
C VAL A 319 -16.51 -2.65 14.28
N ILE A 320 -16.71 -1.61 13.48
CA ILE A 320 -17.67 -0.53 13.70
C ILE A 320 -18.79 -0.65 12.68
N ASP A 321 -20.01 -0.48 13.15
CA ASP A 321 -21.21 -0.38 12.33
C ASP A 321 -21.39 1.06 11.83
N THR A 322 -21.50 1.24 10.50
CA THR A 322 -21.50 2.58 9.89
C THR A 322 -22.80 3.37 10.08
N GLU A 323 -23.90 2.69 10.40
CA GLU A 323 -25.21 3.34 10.61
C GLU A 323 -25.33 3.86 12.04
N SER A 324 -25.04 2.99 13.01
CA SER A 324 -25.13 3.30 14.44
C SER A 324 -23.89 4.00 14.99
N LEU A 325 -22.77 3.98 14.27
CA LEU A 325 -21.46 4.50 14.68
C LEU A 325 -20.95 3.88 15.99
N LYS A 326 -21.23 2.59 16.20
CA LYS A 326 -20.84 1.84 17.39
C LYS A 326 -19.88 0.71 17.03
N VAL A 327 -18.95 0.41 17.93
CA VAL A 327 -18.17 -0.83 17.88
C VAL A 327 -19.11 -2.01 18.12
N ILE A 328 -19.22 -2.90 17.15
CA ILE A 328 -20.07 -4.11 17.20
C ILE A 328 -19.30 -5.39 17.52
N LYS A 329 -17.98 -5.40 17.33
CA LYS A 329 -17.11 -6.52 17.68
C LYS A 329 -15.71 -6.02 18.01
N THR A 330 -15.08 -6.68 18.99
CA THR A 330 -13.64 -6.55 19.27
C THR A 330 -13.02 -7.94 19.10
N LEU A 331 -12.12 -8.08 18.14
CA LEU A 331 -11.40 -9.32 17.82
C LEU A 331 -10.01 -9.27 18.46
N LYS A 332 -9.49 -10.44 18.85
CA LYS A 332 -8.15 -10.62 19.43
C LYS A 332 -7.34 -11.63 18.60
N PRO A 333 -6.97 -11.29 17.35
CA PRO A 333 -6.27 -12.22 16.47
C PRO A 333 -4.85 -12.55 16.95
N GLY A 334 -4.20 -11.62 17.66
CA GLY A 334 -2.84 -11.76 18.19
C GLY A 334 -2.01 -10.50 17.95
N LYS A 335 -0.87 -10.40 18.65
CA LYS A 335 0.05 -9.25 18.56
C LYS A 335 0.60 -9.07 17.15
N GLY A 336 0.82 -7.81 16.79
CA GLY A 336 1.34 -7.47 15.47
C GLY A 336 0.29 -7.62 14.37
N ALA A 337 -0.97 -7.27 14.64
CA ALA A 337 -2.00 -7.12 13.62
C ALA A 337 -1.71 -5.88 12.76
N LEU A 338 -0.89 -6.03 11.71
CA LEU A 338 -0.29 -4.90 10.99
C LEU A 338 -1.14 -4.33 9.86
N HIS A 339 -1.72 -5.19 9.01
CA HIS A 339 -2.47 -4.82 7.83
C HIS A 339 -3.74 -5.67 7.72
N MET A 340 -4.74 -5.13 7.02
CA MET A 340 -5.98 -5.81 6.67
C MET A 340 -6.21 -5.61 5.18
N GLU A 341 -6.75 -6.61 4.48
CA GLU A 341 -7.11 -6.48 3.07
C GLU A 341 -8.41 -7.24 2.83
N PHE A 342 -9.42 -6.55 2.30
CA PHE A 342 -10.70 -7.17 1.97
C PHE A 342 -10.64 -7.89 0.62
N ALA A 343 -11.39 -8.99 0.51
CA ALA A 343 -11.77 -9.49 -0.80
C ALA A 343 -12.53 -8.41 -1.59
N PRO A 344 -12.49 -8.41 -2.93
CA PRO A 344 -13.06 -7.34 -3.75
C PRO A 344 -14.57 -7.13 -3.55
N ARG A 345 -15.30 -8.21 -3.21
CA ARG A 345 -16.74 -8.16 -2.90
C ARG A 345 -17.04 -8.14 -1.40
N GLY A 346 -16.01 -8.14 -0.56
CA GLY A 346 -16.11 -7.93 0.88
C GLY A 346 -16.57 -9.13 1.70
N GLU A 347 -16.67 -10.31 1.10
CA GLU A 347 -17.10 -11.54 1.78
C GLU A 347 -16.14 -11.97 2.90
N GLU A 348 -14.85 -11.64 2.77
CA GLU A 348 -13.81 -11.95 3.74
C GLU A 348 -12.79 -10.81 3.87
N VAL A 349 -12.04 -10.83 4.97
CA VAL A 349 -10.90 -9.95 5.23
C VAL A 349 -9.71 -10.76 5.71
N TRP A 350 -8.56 -10.50 5.11
CA TRP A 350 -7.29 -11.12 5.45
C TRP A 350 -6.49 -10.18 6.35
N ILE A 351 -5.93 -10.71 7.44
CA ILE A 351 -5.26 -9.92 8.48
C ILE A 351 -3.88 -10.50 8.77
N SER A 352 -2.84 -9.66 8.67
CA SER A 352 -1.47 -10.08 8.94
C SER A 352 -1.17 -10.07 10.43
N ILE A 353 -0.81 -11.20 11.02
CA ILE A 353 -0.45 -11.32 12.44
C ILE A 353 1.04 -11.61 12.58
N ARG A 354 1.85 -10.54 12.49
CA ARG A 354 3.31 -10.63 12.38
C ARG A 354 3.95 -11.48 13.48
N ASP A 355 3.53 -11.31 14.73
CA ASP A 355 4.20 -11.95 15.86
C ASP A 355 3.80 -13.44 16.02
N LYS A 356 2.86 -13.92 15.18
CA LYS A 356 2.46 -15.32 15.08
C LYS A 356 2.91 -16.01 13.78
N ASP A 357 3.57 -15.29 12.87
CA ASP A 357 3.98 -15.81 11.56
C ASP A 357 2.80 -16.44 10.77
N GLU A 358 1.67 -15.73 10.77
CA GLU A 358 0.48 -16.17 10.05
C GLU A 358 -0.37 -15.01 9.49
N ILE A 359 -1.17 -15.35 8.49
CA ILE A 359 -2.30 -14.57 8.01
C ILE A 359 -3.57 -15.26 8.48
N GLN A 360 -4.49 -14.48 9.05
CA GLN A 360 -5.81 -14.96 9.46
C GLN A 360 -6.88 -14.42 8.52
N VAL A 361 -7.80 -15.28 8.09
CA VAL A 361 -8.92 -14.93 7.21
C VAL A 361 -10.22 -14.99 8.00
N TYR A 362 -10.96 -13.89 8.00
CA TYR A 362 -12.24 -13.76 8.69
C TYR A 362 -13.39 -13.60 7.70
N ASP A 363 -14.51 -14.28 7.95
CA ASP A 363 -15.77 -14.02 7.26
C ASP A 363 -16.38 -12.72 7.81
N THR A 364 -16.68 -11.76 6.94
CA THR A 364 -17.11 -10.42 7.39
C THR A 364 -18.56 -10.37 7.85
N ARG A 365 -19.35 -11.42 7.61
CA ARG A 365 -20.76 -11.49 8.00
C ARG A 365 -20.90 -12.03 9.43
N SER A 366 -20.27 -13.15 9.71
CA SER A 366 -20.25 -13.83 11.01
C SER A 366 -19.22 -13.21 11.95
N LEU A 367 -18.18 -12.55 11.42
CA LEU A 367 -17.04 -12.01 12.15
C LEU A 367 -16.21 -13.10 12.85
N GLU A 368 -16.19 -14.30 12.26
CA GLU A 368 -15.48 -15.46 12.78
C GLU A 368 -14.28 -15.81 11.90
N LEU A 369 -13.25 -16.38 12.54
CA LEU A 369 -12.05 -16.87 11.86
C LEU A 369 -12.43 -18.11 11.04
N ILE A 370 -12.15 -18.08 9.73
CA ILE A 370 -12.46 -19.19 8.82
C ILE A 370 -11.21 -19.91 8.30
N HIS A 371 -10.04 -19.26 8.31
CA HIS A 371 -8.79 -19.86 7.87
C HIS A 371 -7.57 -19.19 8.49
N SER A 372 -6.45 -19.92 8.57
CA SER A 372 -5.12 -19.39 8.88
C SER A 372 -4.08 -19.96 7.92
N LEU A 373 -3.19 -19.10 7.41
CA LEU A 373 -2.11 -19.45 6.50
C LEU A 373 -0.75 -19.08 7.14
N PRO A 374 0.22 -20.00 7.25
CA PRO A 374 1.56 -19.67 7.77
C PRO A 374 2.32 -18.80 6.77
N VAL A 375 2.87 -17.68 7.25
CA VAL A 375 3.64 -16.70 6.46
C VAL A 375 4.71 -16.09 7.36
N ASP A 376 5.95 -15.90 6.89
CA ASP A 376 7.03 -15.40 7.74
C ASP A 376 6.94 -13.88 7.96
N LYS A 377 6.77 -13.46 9.23
CA LYS A 377 6.70 -12.04 9.65
C LYS A 377 5.86 -11.16 8.69
N PRO A 378 4.58 -11.51 8.43
CA PRO A 378 3.79 -10.87 7.40
C PRO A 378 3.49 -9.41 7.73
N SER A 379 3.39 -8.58 6.68
CA SER A 379 2.78 -7.25 6.78
C SER A 379 1.77 -6.95 5.69
N GLY A 380 2.20 -6.32 4.59
CA GLY A 380 1.31 -5.86 3.54
C GLY A 380 0.66 -7.04 2.84
N ILE A 381 -0.65 -6.95 2.64
CA ILE A 381 -1.46 -7.92 1.89
C ILE A 381 -2.09 -7.12 0.76
N PHE A 382 -1.85 -7.52 -0.48
CA PHE A 382 -2.30 -6.77 -1.65
C PHE A 382 -2.96 -7.74 -2.64
N PHE A 383 -4.26 -7.63 -2.90
CA PHE A 383 -4.93 -8.42 -3.93
C PHE A 383 -4.87 -7.75 -5.30
N THR A 384 -4.88 -8.57 -6.36
CA THR A 384 -4.76 -8.11 -7.75
C THR A 384 -5.86 -7.16 -8.18
N SER A 385 -7.05 -7.21 -7.55
CA SER A 385 -8.16 -6.28 -7.83
C SER A 385 -7.80 -4.80 -7.69
N ARG A 386 -6.72 -4.48 -6.96
CA ARG A 386 -6.16 -3.13 -6.89
C ARG A 386 -5.79 -2.58 -8.27
N ALA A 387 -5.42 -3.44 -9.23
CA ALA A 387 -5.13 -3.08 -10.63
C ALA A 387 -6.24 -2.29 -11.34
N HIS A 388 -7.45 -2.30 -10.78
CA HIS A 388 -8.64 -1.67 -11.35
C HIS A 388 -9.17 -0.51 -10.50
N THR A 389 -8.41 -0.05 -9.51
CA THR A 389 -8.78 1.06 -8.63
C THR A 389 -7.69 2.14 -8.67
N THR A 390 -8.07 3.37 -9.01
CA THR A 390 -7.15 4.53 -8.95
C THR A 390 -6.63 4.72 -7.53
N GLY A 391 -5.32 4.93 -7.40
CA GLY A 391 -4.65 5.24 -6.14
C GLY A 391 -4.30 4.04 -5.25
N LEU A 392 -4.33 2.80 -5.75
CA LEU A 392 -4.10 1.57 -4.96
C LEU A 392 -3.08 0.60 -5.53
#